data_AF-A0A828RTC3-F1
#
_entry.id   AF-A0A828RTC3-F1
#
_cell.length_a   1.000
_cell.length_b   1.000
_cell.length_c   1.000
_cell.angle_alpha   90.00
_cell.angle_beta   90.00
_cell.angle_gamma   90.00
#
_symmetry.space_group_name_H-M   'P 1'
#
loop_
_entity.id
_entity.type
_entity.pdbx_description
1 polymer ?
#
loop_
_entity_poly.entity_id
_entity_poly.type
_entity_poly.pdbx_seq_one_letter_code
_entity_poly.pdbx_strand_id
1 'polypeptide(L)'
;MGNIVYYLSLVLRFYETMMLIYIIMSWVPESRQTQLGRVLASFVEPYLSIFRKIIPPIGMIDFSPIVAFIVLDIAMQGLFRLF
;
A
#
# COMPACT_ATOMS: atom_id res chain seq x y z
N MET A 1 0.67 -3.13 26.93
CA MET A 1 1.19 -3.59 25.62
C MET A 1 0.11 -3.62 24.54
N GLY A 2 -1.13 -4.06 24.83
CA GLY A 2 -2.21 -4.12 23.84
C GLY A 2 -2.57 -2.81 23.11
N ASN A 3 -2.50 -1.66 23.78
CA ASN A 3 -2.90 -0.38 23.16
C ASN A 3 -1.94 0.05 22.03
N ILE A 4 -0.63 -0.14 22.19
CA ILE A 4 0.36 0.22 21.17
C ILE A 4 0.20 -0.68 19.93
N VAL A 5 0.12 -1.99 20.14
CA VAL A 5 -0.10 -2.96 19.07
C VAL A 5 -1.42 -2.68 18.35
N TYR A 6 -2.47 -2.32 19.08
CA TYR A 6 -3.77 -1.96 18.51
C TYR A 6 -3.66 -0.73 17.58
N TYR A 7 -3.08 0.38 18.05
CA TYR A 7 -2.97 1.58 17.23
C TYR A 7 -2.06 1.38 16.02
N LEU A 8 -0.95 0.65 16.16
CA LEU A 8 -0.06 0.34 15.03
C LEU A 8 -0.76 -0.57 14.01
N SER A 9 -1.48 -1.58 14.48
CA SER A 9 -2.29 -2.44 13.60
C SER A 9 -3.36 -1.66 12.86
N LEU A 10 -4.01 -0.70 13.53
CA LEU A 10 -5.01 0.16 12.92
C LEU A 10 -4.42 0.99 11.78
N VAL A 11 -3.26 1.61 12.00
CA VAL A 11 -2.57 2.41 10.98
C VAL A 11 -2.12 1.55 9.80
N LEU A 12 -1.55 0.37 10.05
CA LEU A 12 -1.12 -0.54 8.98
C LEU A 12 -2.30 -1.02 8.13
N ARG A 13 -3.42 -1.42 8.75
CA ARG A 13 -4.65 -1.83 8.04
C ARG A 13 -5.28 -0.68 7.25
N PHE A 14 -5.27 0.52 7.83
CA PHE A 14 -5.74 1.71 7.13
C PHE A 14 -4.89 1.99 5.88
N TYR A 15 -3.56 1.92 6.02
CA TYR A 15 -2.64 2.10 4.91
C TYR A 15 -2.81 1.01 3.83
N GLU A 16 -2.99 -0.25 4.24
CA GLU A 16 -3.31 -1.36 3.32
C GLU A 16 -4.57 -1.06 2.50
N THR A 17 -5.61 -0.56 3.16
CA THR A 17 -6.88 -0.17 2.51
C THR A 17 -6.65 1.00 1.53
N MET A 18 -5.85 2.00 1.91
CA MET A 18 -5.49 3.10 1.01
C MET A 18 -4.76 2.59 -0.24
N MET A 19 -3.81 1.66 -0.08
CA MET A 19 -3.12 1.04 -1.21
C MET A 19 -4.10 0.30 -2.13
N LEU A 20 -5.02 -0.49 -1.57
CA LEU A 20 -6.00 -1.24 -2.34
C LEU A 20 -6.87 -0.31 -3.18
N ILE A 21 -7.42 0.75 -2.56
CA ILE A 21 -8.21 1.76 -3.27
C ILE A 21 -7.36 2.41 -4.36
N TYR A 22 -6.13 2.80 -4.05
CA TYR A 22 -5.23 3.43 -5.02
C TYR A 22 -4.94 2.54 -6.23
N ILE A 23 -4.69 1.24 -6.02
CA ILE A 23 -4.39 0.30 -7.11
C ILE A 23 -5.61 0.11 -8.00
N ILE A 24 -6.80 -0.06 -7.42
CA ILE A 24 -8.05 -0.15 -8.18
C ILE A 24 -8.26 1.14 -9.01
N MET A 25 -8.03 2.30 -8.40
CA MET A 25 -8.08 3.59 -9.10
C MET A 25 -7.01 3.68 -10.20
N SER A 26 -5.82 3.12 -10.00
CA SER A 26 -4.72 3.21 -10.98
C SER A 26 -5.09 2.60 -12.34
N TRP A 27 -6.00 1.62 -12.35
CA TRP A 27 -6.51 0.96 -13.56
C TRP A 27 -7.48 1.84 -14.37
N VAL A 28 -8.04 2.89 -13.76
CA VAL A 28 -8.91 3.87 -14.42
C VAL A 28 -8.17 5.22 -14.48
N PRO A 29 -7.61 5.62 -15.65
CA PRO A 29 -6.76 6.80 -15.78
C PRO A 29 -7.36 8.10 -15.22
N GLU A 30 -8.65 8.34 -15.49
CA GLU A 30 -9.38 9.54 -15.03
C GLU A 30 -9.47 9.62 -13.50
N SER A 31 -9.54 8.47 -12.81
CA SER A 31 -9.71 8.44 -11.36
C SER A 31 -8.45 8.94 -10.62
N ARG A 32 -7.26 8.75 -11.20
CA ARG A 32 -6.00 9.25 -10.65
C ARG A 32 -5.91 10.78 -10.63
N GLN A 33 -6.62 11.44 -11.54
CA GLN A 33 -6.63 12.90 -11.66
C GLN A 33 -7.61 13.57 -10.68
N THR A 34 -8.42 12.79 -9.96
CA THR A 34 -9.30 13.33 -8.91
C THR A 34 -8.50 13.81 -7.70
N GLN A 35 -9.10 14.66 -6.85
CA GLN A 35 -8.45 15.11 -5.62
C GLN A 35 -8.10 13.92 -4.70
N LEU A 36 -9.01 12.95 -4.57
CA LEU A 36 -8.77 11.72 -3.81
C LEU A 36 -7.62 10.90 -4.42
N GLY A 37 -7.61 10.74 -5.75
CA GLY A 37 -6.55 10.03 -6.46
C GLY A 37 -5.16 10.63 -6.20
N ARG A 38 -5.04 11.96 -6.26
CA ARG A 38 -3.78 12.67 -5.95
C ARG A 38 -3.35 12.52 -4.50
N VAL A 39 -4.29 12.59 -3.56
CA VAL A 39 -4.00 12.40 -2.13
C VAL A 39 -3.52 10.98 -1.88
N LEU A 40 -4.24 9.97 -2.37
CA LEU A 40 -3.83 8.57 -2.24
C LEU A 40 -2.46 8.33 -2.90
N ALA A 41 -2.23 8.87 -4.10
CA ALA A 41 -0.93 8.79 -4.77
C ALA A 41 0.19 9.36 -3.88
N SER A 42 0.00 10.52 -3.24
CA SER A 42 1.04 11.13 -2.39
C SER A 42 1.46 10.26 -1.21
N PHE A 43 0.57 9.41 -0.69
CA PHE A 43 0.89 8.49 0.40
C PHE A 43 1.42 7.14 -0.10
N VAL A 44 0.82 6.61 -1.17
CA VAL A 44 1.05 5.23 -1.62
C VAL A 44 2.23 5.12 -2.60
N GLU A 45 2.43 6.11 -3.48
CA GLU A 45 3.48 6.08 -4.50
C GLU A 45 4.90 6.00 -3.95
N PRO A 46 5.30 6.73 -2.90
CA PRO A 46 6.64 6.61 -2.34
C PRO A 46 6.99 5.16 -1.96
N TYR A 47 6.05 4.45 -1.34
CA TYR A 47 6.21 3.04 -0.97
C TYR A 47 6.19 2.13 -2.20
N LEU A 48 5.19 2.24 -3.07
CA LEU A 48 5.09 1.40 -4.29
C LEU A 48 6.30 1.58 -5.21
N SER A 49 6.86 2.79 -5.31
CA SER A 49 8.00 3.10 -6.16
C SER A 49 9.26 2.30 -5.80
N ILE A 50 9.39 1.87 -4.53
CA ILE A 50 10.49 0.99 -4.09
C ILE A 50 10.33 -0.38 -4.75
N PHE A 51 9.13 -0.93 -4.74
CA PHE A 51 8.84 -2.24 -5.33
C PHE A 51 8.89 -2.22 -6.85
N ARG A 52 8.47 -1.12 -7.51
CA ARG A 52 8.59 -0.98 -8.97
C ARG A 52 10.02 -1.01 -9.48
N LYS A 53 11.00 -0.65 -8.65
CA LYS A 53 12.42 -0.78 -9.00
C LYS A 53 12.88 -2.24 -9.02
N ILE A 54 12.23 -3.10 -8.24
CA ILE A 54 12.56 -4.53 -8.13
C ILE A 54 11.75 -5.33 -9.16
N ILE A 55 10.45 -5.04 -9.27
CA ILE A 55 9.50 -5.67 -10.19
C ILE A 55 8.90 -4.57 -11.06
N PRO A 56 9.52 -4.26 -12.20
CA PRO A 56 8.98 -3.25 -13.10
C PRO A 56 7.63 -3.70 -13.70
N PRO A 57 6.76 -2.75 -14.07
CA PRO A 57 5.49 -3.08 -14.71
C PRO A 57 5.74 -3.77 -16.06
N ILE A 58 4.87 -4.73 -16.38
CA ILE A 58 4.91 -5.45 -17.66
C ILE A 58 3.77 -4.92 -18.52
N GLY A 59 4.13 -4.14 -19.55
CA GLY A 59 3.14 -3.40 -20.34
C GLY A 59 2.42 -2.36 -19.47
N MET A 60 1.09 -2.45 -19.40
CA MET A 60 0.24 -1.54 -18.60
C MET A 60 -0.07 -2.05 -17.19
N ILE A 61 0.35 -3.27 -16.86
CA ILE A 61 0.01 -3.93 -15.59
C ILE A 61 1.18 -3.78 -14.62
N ASP A 62 0.88 -3.19 -13.46
CA ASP A 62 1.80 -3.06 -12.34
C ASP A 62 1.61 -4.23 -11.36
N PHE A 63 2.61 -5.12 -11.29
CA PHE A 63 2.63 -6.25 -10.37
C PHE A 63 3.35 -5.94 -9.05
N SER A 64 4.02 -4.79 -8.95
CA SER A 64 4.70 -4.37 -7.72
C SER A 64 3.79 -4.32 -6.49
N PRO A 65 2.48 -4.02 -6.59
CA PRO A 65 1.62 -3.97 -5.42
C PRO A 65 1.43 -5.31 -4.73
N ILE A 66 1.52 -6.44 -5.45
CA ILE A 66 1.40 -7.77 -4.85
C ILE A 66 2.50 -7.96 -3.80
N VAL A 67 3.74 -7.64 -4.16
CA VAL A 67 4.88 -7.74 -3.24
C VAL A 67 4.79 -6.70 -2.13
N ALA A 68 4.31 -5.50 -2.45
CA ALA A 68 4.08 -4.45 -1.46
C ALA A 68 3.09 -4.92 -0.37
N PHE A 69 1.97 -5.55 -0.75
CA PHE A 69 1.01 -6.12 0.21
C PHE A 69 1.63 -7.25 1.04
N ILE A 70 2.37 -8.17 0.42
CA ILE A 70 3.03 -9.26 1.13
C ILE A 70 4.00 -8.71 2.20
N VAL A 71 4.78 -7.69 1.86
CA VAL A 71 5.71 -7.06 2.82
C VAL A 71 4.96 -6.37 3.95
N LEU A 72 3.83 -5.71 3.66
CA LEU A 72 3.00 -5.08 4.67
C LEU A 72 2.39 -6.12 5.63
N ASP A 73 1.91 -7.25 5.10
CA ASP A 73 1.37 -8.35 5.90
C ASP A 73 2.44 -8.98 6.80
N ILE A 74 3.65 -9.22 6.27
CA ILE A 74 4.78 -9.68 7.07
C ILE A 74 5.12 -8.68 8.19
N ALA A 75 5.10 -7.38 7.90
CA ALA A 75 5.34 -6.34 8.91
C ALA A 75 4.27 -6.37 10.02
N MET A 76 3.00 -6.57 9.66
CA MET A 76 1.90 -6.74 10.62
C MET A 76 2.09 -8.01 11.46
N GLN A 77 2.42 -9.15 10.85
CA GLN A 77 2.71 -10.38 11.59
C GLN A 77 3.91 -10.22 12.54
N GLY A 78 4.97 -9.54 12.09
CA GLY A 78 6.15 -9.24 12.91
C GLY A 78 5.79 -8.39 14.12
N LEU A 79 4.93 -7.37 13.95
CA LEU A 79 4.41 -6.57 15.04
C LEU A 79 3.71 -7.43 16.10
N PHE A 80 2.83 -8.36 15.70
CA PHE A 80 2.14 -9.25 16.64
C PHE A 80 3.05 -10.27 17.33
N ARG A 81 4.20 -10.60 16.75
CA ARG A 81 5.14 -11.56 17.35
C ARG A 81 6.10 -10.92 18.36
N LEU A 82 6.37 -9.62 18.22
CA LEU A 82 7.35 -8.91 19.05
C LEU A 82 6.77 -8.34 20.35
N PHE A 83 5.45 -8.27 20.47
CA PHE A 83 4.72 -7.66 21.60
C PHE A 83 3.75 -8.65 22.22
#